data_AF-A0A2I0Q720-F1
#
_entry.id   AF-A0A2I0Q720-F1
#
_cell.length_a   1.000
_cell.length_b   1.000
_cell.length_c   1.000
_cell.angle_alpha   90.00
_cell.angle_beta   90.00
_cell.angle_gamma   90.00
#
_symmetry.space_group_name_H-M   'P 1'
#
loop_
_entity.id
_entity.type
_entity.pdbx_description
1 polymer ?
#
loop_
_entity_poly.entity_id
_entity_poly.type
_entity_poly.pdbx_seq_one_letter_code
_entity_poly.pdbx_strand_id
1 'polypeptide(L)'
;MEHKIFLQLLSDFIDDELDFDLSDEFERELDDDICCCFFNTFKKTVELCHQIEMQEVPEILHYRIIRTIETTTQKRPARKTGKHTKK
;
A
#
# COMPACT_ATOMS: atom_id res chain seq x y z
N MET A 1 -5.02 17.15 17.97
CA MET A 1 -5.24 15.75 17.56
C MET A 1 -3.89 15.06 17.37
N GLU A 2 -3.73 13.77 17.73
CA GLU A 2 -2.49 13.04 17.37
C GLU A 2 -2.38 12.88 15.85
N HIS A 3 -1.19 13.05 15.27
CA HIS A 3 -0.98 13.02 13.82
C HIS A 3 -1.51 11.75 13.14
N LYS A 4 -1.40 10.59 13.80
CA LYS A 4 -1.90 9.32 13.26
C LYS A 4 -3.42 9.31 13.15
N ILE A 5 -4.10 9.88 14.14
CA ILE A 5 -5.56 9.97 14.18
C ILE A 5 -6.03 10.95 13.11
N PHE A 6 -5.35 12.10 12.98
CA PHE A 6 -5.63 13.08 11.93
C PHE A 6 -5.53 12.47 10.53
N LEU A 7 -4.45 11.73 10.24
CA LEU A 7 -4.26 11.10 8.93
C LEU A 7 -5.28 10.00 8.64
N GLN A 8 -5.73 9.26 9.67
CA GLN A 8 -6.79 8.27 9.49
C GLN A 8 -8.11 8.96 9.14
N LEU A 9 -8.52 9.94 9.93
CA LEU A 9 -9.75 10.71 9.68
C LEU A 9 -9.71 11.42 8.32
N LEU A 10 -8.55 11.92 7.92
CA LEU A 10 -8.34 12.52 6.60
C LEU A 10 -8.53 11.52 5.44
N SER A 11 -8.07 10.28 5.63
CA SER A 11 -8.29 9.20 4.65
C SER A 11 -9.77 8.88 4.56
N ASP A 12 -10.39 8.59 5.71
CA ASP A 12 -11.81 8.21 5.80
C ASP A 12 -12.73 9.32 5.26
N PHE A 13 -12.38 10.59 5.48
CA PHE A 13 -13.11 11.74 4.94
C PHE A 13 -12.98 11.88 3.42
N ILE A 14 -11.83 11.57 2.82
CA ILE A 14 -11.66 11.63 1.36
C ILE A 14 -12.36 10.47 0.66
N ASP A 15 -12.41 9.31 1.30
CA ASP A 15 -13.05 8.11 0.78
C ASP A 15 -14.57 8.06 1.04
N ASP A 16 -15.15 9.15 1.60
CA ASP A 16 -16.56 9.26 2.02
C ASP A 16 -17.01 8.16 3.02
N GLU A 17 -16.07 7.63 3.83
CA GLU A 17 -16.31 6.57 4.83
C GLU A 17 -16.52 7.11 6.26
N LEU A 18 -16.38 8.42 6.45
CA LEU A 18 -16.53 9.06 7.75
C LEU A 18 -18.01 9.31 8.10
N ASP A 19 -18.40 9.03 9.34
CA ASP A 19 -19.76 9.29 9.83
C ASP A 19 -20.12 10.79 9.70
N PHE A 20 -21.38 11.10 9.37
CA PHE A 20 -21.84 12.47 9.09
C PHE A 20 -21.48 13.47 10.20
N ASP A 21 -21.71 13.12 11.47
CA ASP A 21 -21.41 13.99 12.61
C ASP A 21 -19.90 14.24 12.77
N LEU A 22 -19.08 13.24 12.46
CA LEU A 22 -17.60 13.35 12.49
C LEU A 22 -17.06 14.13 11.30
N SER A 23 -17.73 14.04 10.15
CA SER A 23 -17.40 14.78 8.94
C SER A 23 -17.54 16.29 9.15
N ASP A 24 -18.69 16.73 9.68
CA ASP A 24 -18.96 18.13 10.01
C ASP A 24 -17.97 18.69 11.06
N GLU A 25 -17.55 17.86 12.02
CA GLU A 25 -16.54 18.25 13.01
C GLU A 25 -15.15 18.34 12.40
N PHE A 26 -14.78 17.39 11.55
CA PHE A 26 -13.48 17.35 10.89
C PHE A 26 -13.32 18.48 9.88
N GLU A 27 -14.36 18.83 9.13
CA GLU A 27 -14.34 19.95 8.19
C GLU A 27 -14.04 21.28 8.90
N ARG A 28 -14.57 21.50 10.11
CA ARG A 28 -14.24 22.66 10.94
C ARG A 28 -12.77 22.70 11.38
N GLU A 29 -12.12 21.55 11.55
CA GLU A 29 -10.69 21.47 11.90
C GLU A 29 -9.77 21.63 10.68
N LEU A 30 -10.29 21.41 9.47
CA LEU A 30 -9.58 21.67 8.22
C LEU A 30 -9.49 23.17 7.87
N ASP A 31 -10.28 24.02 8.54
CA ASP A 31 -10.20 25.48 8.41
C ASP A 31 -8.92 26.07 9.04
N ASP A 32 -8.16 25.31 9.83
CA ASP A 32 -6.82 25.73 10.28
C ASP A 32 -5.84 25.75 9.08
N ASP A 33 -5.10 26.84 8.91
CA ASP A 33 -4.24 27.12 7.74
C ASP A 33 -3.25 25.98 7.45
N ILE A 34 -2.70 25.36 8.50
CA ILE A 34 -1.77 24.23 8.38
C ILE A 34 -2.51 22.98 7.89
N CYS A 35 -3.61 22.62 8.55
CA CYS A 35 -4.44 21.45 8.20
C CYS A 35 -4.97 21.56 6.76
N CYS A 36 -5.41 22.75 6.35
CA CYS A 36 -5.88 23.06 5.01
C CYS A 36 -4.83 22.77 3.93
N CYS A 37 -3.58 23.18 4.15
CA CYS A 37 -2.49 22.92 3.20
C CYS A 37 -2.22 21.41 3.02
N PHE A 38 -2.24 20.65 4.12
CA PHE A 38 -2.06 19.19 4.08
C PHE A 38 -3.23 18.50 3.38
N PHE A 39 -4.47 18.84 3.73
CA PHE A 39 -5.66 18.30 3.08
C PHE A 39 -5.66 18.55 1.57
N ASN A 40 -5.42 19.79 1.15
CA ASN A 40 -5.39 20.13 -0.27
C ASN A 40 -4.31 19.36 -1.05
N THR A 41 -3.13 19.18 -0.43
CA THR A 41 -2.04 18.42 -1.04
C THR A 41 -2.38 16.94 -1.16
N PHE A 42 -2.95 16.37 -0.09
CA PHE A 42 -3.32 14.96 -0.05
C PHE A 42 -4.47 14.66 -1.03
N LYS A 43 -5.53 15.48 -1.03
CA LYS A 43 -6.64 15.40 -1.98
C LYS A 43 -6.16 15.42 -3.43
N LYS A 44 -5.31 16.40 -3.80
CA LYS A 44 -4.73 16.46 -5.15
C LYS A 44 -3.89 15.23 -5.49
N THR A 45 -3.17 14.68 -4.51
CA THR A 45 -2.38 13.46 -4.73
C THR A 45 -3.30 12.28 -5.02
N VAL A 46 -4.39 12.12 -4.26
CA VAL A 46 -5.40 11.09 -4.49
C VAL A 46 -6.04 11.26 -5.88
N GLU A 47 -6.45 12.47 -6.25
CA GLU A 47 -6.99 12.77 -7.57
C GLU A 47 -6.00 12.42 -8.70
N LEU A 48 -4.72 12.76 -8.54
CA LEU A 48 -3.67 12.42 -9.51
C LEU A 48 -3.47 10.90 -9.61
N CYS A 49 -3.46 10.19 -8.48
CA CYS A 49 -3.35 8.73 -8.46
C CYS A 49 -4.51 8.05 -9.21
N HIS A 50 -5.74 8.55 -9.06
CA HIS A 50 -6.90 8.05 -9.80
C HIS A 50 -6.82 8.30 -11.31
N GLN A 51 -6.09 9.33 -11.74
CA GLN A 51 -5.86 9.63 -13.16
C GLN A 51 -4.74 8.78 -13.78
N ILE A 52 -3.96 8.05 -12.97
CA ILE A 52 -2.95 7.13 -13.48
C ILE A 52 -3.68 5.99 -14.20
N GLU A 53 -3.60 5.99 -15.52
CA GLU A 53 -4.14 4.91 -16.34
C GLU A 53 -3.49 3.58 -15.93
N MET A 54 -4.32 2.62 -15.49
CA MET A 54 -3.86 1.26 -15.28
C MET A 54 -3.39 0.69 -16.61
N GLN A 55 -2.08 0.54 -16.75
CA GLN A 55 -1.49 -0.17 -17.87
C GLN A 55 -1.88 -1.65 -17.79
N GLU A 56 -2.31 -2.23 -18.91
CA GLU A 56 -2.52 -3.67 -18.99
C GLU A 56 -1.22 -4.40 -18.63
N VAL A 57 -1.34 -5.35 -17.71
CA VAL A 57 -0.21 -6.19 -17.34
C VAL A 57 0.13 -7.08 -18.52
N PRO A 58 1.37 -7.06 -19.06
CA PRO A 58 1.73 -7.92 -20.18
C PRO A 58 1.53 -9.40 -19.81
N GLU A 59 0.85 -10.18 -20.65
CA GLU A 59 0.53 -11.60 -20.38
C GLU A 59 1.77 -12.42 -19.99
N ILE A 60 2.92 -12.11 -20.61
CA ILE A 60 4.19 -12.79 -20.35
C ILE A 60 4.70 -12.59 -18.92
N LEU A 61 4.28 -11.52 -18.23
CA LEU A 61 4.71 -11.21 -16.88
C LEU A 61 4.21 -12.26 -15.89
N HIS A 62 2.96 -12.71 -16.04
CA HIS A 62 2.38 -13.78 -15.21
C HIS A 62 3.22 -15.07 -15.31
N TYR A 63 3.57 -15.47 -16.54
CA TYR A 63 4.40 -16.65 -16.77
C TYR A 63 5.79 -16.52 -16.14
N ARG A 64 6.42 -15.35 -16.28
CA ARG A 64 7.75 -15.09 -15.68
C ARG A 64 7.72 -15.17 -14.16
N ILE A 65 6.71 -14.58 -13.52
CA ILE A 65 6.56 -14.60 -12.06
C ILE A 65 6.40 -16.04 -11.56
N ILE A 66 5.48 -16.81 -12.15
CA ILE A 66 5.23 -18.21 -11.77
C ILE A 66 6.52 -19.02 -11.88
N ARG A 67 7.20 -18.93 -13.02
CA ARG A 67 8.46 -19.63 -13.25
C ARG A 67 9.55 -19.25 -12.23
N THR A 68 9.64 -17.97 -11.86
CA THR A 68 10.60 -17.51 -10.85
C THR A 68 10.27 -18.08 -9.46
N ILE A 69 8.99 -18.15 -9.09
CA ILE A 69 8.56 -18.74 -7.81
C ILE A 69 8.89 -20.24 -7.76
N GLU A 70 8.59 -20.98 -8.82
CA GLU A 70 8.89 -22.42 -8.91
C GLU A 70 10.40 -22.70 -8.86
N THR A 71 11.21 -21.87 -9.51
CA THR A 71 12.67 -22.09 -9.56
C THR A 71 13.40 -21.64 -8.30
N THR A 72 12.86 -20.71 -7.53
CA THR A 72 13.41 -20.29 -6.24
C THR A 72 13.00 -21.23 -5.10
N THR A 73 11.79 -21.79 -5.13
CA THR A 73 11.32 -22.77 -4.13
C THR A 73 11.99 -24.15 -4.28
N GLN A 74 12.44 -24.54 -5.47
CA GLN A 74 13.07 -25.85 -5.71
C GLN A 74 14.58 -25.92 -5.36
N LYS A 75 15.24 -24.83 -4.96
CA LYS A 75 16.68 -24.82 -4.64
C LYS A 75 16.97 -24.75 -3.14
N ARG A 76 16.64 -25.83 -2.42
CA ARG A 76 17.46 -26.29 -1.29
C ARG A 76 17.73 -27.78 -1.42
N PRO A 77 18.75 -28.21 -2.19
CA PRO A 77 19.26 -29.56 -2.04
C PRO A 77 19.84 -29.68 -0.62
N ALA A 78 19.20 -30.51 0.21
CA ALA A 78 19.76 -30.95 1.48
C ALA A 78 21.17 -31.47 1.20
N ARG A 79 22.19 -30.81 1.78
CA ARG A 79 23.57 -31.31 1.79
C ARG A 79 23.53 -32.71 2.41
N LYS A 80 23.63 -33.75 1.58
CA LYS A 80 23.90 -35.11 2.06
C LYS A 80 25.29 -35.09 2.68
N THR A 81 25.36 -35.03 4.01
CA THR A 81 26.59 -35.28 4.76
C THR A 81 26.92 -36.76 4.62
N GLY A 82 27.69 -37.13 3.59
CA GLY A 82 28.38 -38.40 3.54
C GLY A 82 29.50 -38.38 4.58
N LYS A 83 29.32 -39.06 5.72
CA LYS A 83 30.44 -39.45 6.58
C LYS A 83 30.80 -40.90 6.28
N HIS A 84 31.99 -41.05 5.70
CA HIS A 84 32.70 -42.29 5.48
C HIS A 84 32.67 -43.22 6.71
N THR A 85 32.24 -44.46 6.50
CA THR A 85 32.59 -45.61 7.35
C THR A 85 34.08 -45.88 7.19
N LYS A 86 34.89 -45.66 8.23
CA LYS A 86 36.27 -46.16 8.29
C LYS A 86 36.25 -47.60 8.82
N LYS A 87 37.02 -48.43 8.13
CA LYS A 87 37.43 -49.80 8.47
C LYS A 87 38.05 -49.89 9.87
#